data_AF-A0A9D4MHW3-F1
#
_entry.id   AF-A0A9D4MHW3-F1
#
_cell.length_a   1.000
_cell.length_b   1.000
_cell.length_c   1.000
_cell.angle_alpha   90.00
_cell.angle_beta   90.00
_cell.angle_gamma   90.00
#
_symmetry.space_group_name_H-M   'P 1'
#
loop_
_entity.id
_entity.type
_entity.pdbx_description
1 polymer ?
#
loop_
_entity_poly.entity_id
_entity_poly.type
_entity_poly.pdbx_seq_one_letter_code
_entity_poly.pdbx_strand_id
1 'polypeptide(L)'
;MFGIGEFSAVINPPQTAILAIGSSRLVLGENGKPESRMSVTLSYDARVIDDSDASKFLEVFRDTMENPQLLVSGLPGSRRESVF
;
A
#
# COMPACT_ATOMS: atom_id res chain seq x y z
N MET A 1 6.41 -12.35 -7.18
CA MET A 1 6.31 -13.01 -8.51
C MET A 1 7.41 -12.49 -9.41
N PHE A 2 8.00 -13.34 -10.26
CA PHE A 2 9.02 -12.99 -11.28
C PHE A 2 10.27 -12.20 -10.82
N GLY A 3 10.53 -12.09 -9.52
CA GLY A 3 11.65 -11.31 -8.98
C GLY A 3 11.53 -9.79 -9.22
N ILE A 4 10.36 -9.31 -9.65
CA ILE A 4 10.13 -7.89 -9.93
C ILE A 4 9.88 -7.18 -8.61
N GLY A 5 10.79 -6.27 -8.24
CA GLY A 5 10.68 -5.48 -7.01
C GLY A 5 9.61 -4.39 -7.08
N GLU A 6 9.41 -3.77 -8.23
CA GLU A 6 8.46 -2.67 -8.44
C GLU A 6 8.05 -2.62 -9.91
N PHE A 7 6.79 -2.28 -10.19
CA PHE A 7 6.29 -2.05 -11.55
C PHE A 7 5.05 -1.15 -11.52
N SER A 8 4.78 -0.46 -12.63
CA SER A 8 3.51 0.23 -12.85
C SER A 8 2.58 -0.66 -13.65
N ALA A 9 1.36 -0.83 -13.17
CA ALA A 9 0.31 -1.59 -13.85
C ALA A 9 -0.59 -0.65 -14.66
N VAL A 10 -0.95 -1.06 -15.87
CA VAL A 10 -1.95 -0.36 -16.67
C VAL A 10 -3.33 -0.66 -16.11
N ILE A 11 -4.10 0.39 -15.85
CA ILE A 11 -5.48 0.28 -15.36
C ILE A 11 -6.28 -0.56 -16.36
N ASN A 12 -7.02 -1.55 -15.86
CA ASN A 12 -7.93 -2.34 -16.68
C ASN A 12 -9.29 -1.60 -16.77
N PRO A 13 -9.69 -1.04 -17.91
CA PRO A 13 -11.00 -0.41 -18.01
C PRO A 13 -12.11 -1.48 -17.83
N PRO A 14 -13.25 -1.16 -17.18
CA PRO A 14 -13.69 0.16 -16.73
C PRO A 14 -13.27 0.53 -15.30
N GLN A 15 -12.29 -0.14 -14.69
CA GLN A 15 -11.79 0.27 -13.37
C GLN A 15 -11.07 1.63 -13.44
N THR A 16 -11.03 2.34 -12.32
CA THR A 16 -10.40 3.67 -12.20
C THR A 16 -9.01 3.60 -11.56
N ALA A 17 -8.63 2.45 -11.01
CA ALA A 17 -7.32 2.23 -10.42
C ALA A 17 -6.92 0.75 -10.44
N ILE A 18 -5.61 0.50 -10.32
CA ILE A 18 -5.02 -0.84 -10.18
C ILE A 18 -3.80 -0.78 -9.25
N LEU A 19 -3.63 -1.83 -8.43
CA LEU A 19 -2.47 -2.00 -7.55
C LEU A 19 -1.49 -2.99 -8.16
N ALA A 20 -0.23 -2.57 -8.27
CA ALA A 20 0.90 -3.43 -8.58
C ALA A 20 1.65 -3.77 -7.28
N ILE A 21 1.77 -5.07 -6.98
CA ILE A 21 2.45 -5.56 -5.78
C ILE A 21 3.75 -6.26 -6.19
N GLY A 22 4.87 -5.66 -5.79
CA GLY A 22 6.20 -6.20 -6.02
C GLY A 22 6.50 -7.42 -5.16
N SER A 23 7.62 -8.10 -5.45
CA SER A 23 8.12 -9.17 -4.59
C SER A 23 8.49 -8.64 -3.21
N SER A 24 8.18 -9.42 -2.18
CA SER A 24 8.74 -9.20 -0.84
C SER A 24 10.21 -9.60 -0.78
N ARG A 25 10.99 -8.84 -0.02
CA ARG A 25 12.39 -9.13 0.33
C ARG A 25 12.63 -8.94 1.82
N LEU A 26 13.54 -9.73 2.39
CA LEU A 26 14.01 -9.51 3.75
C LEU A 26 15.02 -8.37 3.76
N VAL A 27 14.83 -7.43 4.68
CA VAL A 27 15.74 -6.33 4.98
C VAL A 27 16.04 -6.33 6.48
N LEU A 28 17.16 -5.72 6.88
CA LEU A 28 17.40 -5.51 8.30
C LEU A 28 16.52 -4.34 8.78
N GLY A 29 15.64 -4.60 9.75
CA GLY A 29 14.83 -3.61 10.44
C GLY A 29 15.66 -2.74 11.38
N GLU A 30 15.07 -1.67 11.89
CA GLU A 30 15.74 -0.72 12.78
C GLU A 30 16.18 -1.34 14.11
N ASN A 31 15.50 -2.41 14.52
CA ASN A 31 15.80 -3.22 15.70
C ASN A 31 16.89 -4.28 15.45
N GLY A 32 17.50 -4.30 14.25
CA GLY A 32 18.50 -5.30 13.86
C GLY A 32 17.93 -6.68 13.54
N LYS A 33 16.61 -6.84 13.44
CA LYS A 33 15.95 -8.10 13.06
C LYS A 33 15.57 -8.10 11.59
N PRO A 34 15.58 -9.28 10.91
CA PRO A 34 15.06 -9.38 9.55
C PRO A 34 13.57 -9.04 9.50
N GLU A 35 13.19 -8.10 8.63
CA GLU A 35 11.82 -7.67 8.37
C GLU A 35 11.49 -7.84 6.88
N SER A 36 10.27 -8.27 6.58
CA SER A 36 9.78 -8.41 5.21
C SER A 36 9.30 -7.06 4.70
N ARG A 37 9.90 -6.55 3.62
CA ARG A 37 9.42 -5.37 2.91
C ARG A 37 8.93 -5.73 1.51
N MET A 38 7.78 -5.18 1.13
CA MET A 38 7.23 -5.26 -0.22
C MET A 38 7.02 -3.84 -0.76
N SER A 39 7.17 -3.66 -2.08
CA SER A 39 6.79 -2.41 -2.74
C SER A 39 5.39 -2.54 -3.32
N VAL A 40 4.60 -1.46 -3.23
CA VAL A 40 3.26 -1.40 -3.78
C VAL A 40 3.11 -0.09 -4.55
N THR A 41 2.63 -0.16 -5.79
CA THR A 41 2.45 0.98 -6.68
C THR A 41 0.99 1.06 -7.10
N LEU A 42 0.33 2.19 -6.83
CA LEU A 42 -1.04 2.46 -7.26
C LEU A 42 -1.01 3.26 -8.55
N SER A 43 -1.67 2.76 -9.59
CA SER A 43 -1.97 3.51 -10.82
C SER A 43 -3.45 3.86 -10.83
N TYR A 44 -3.80 5.13 -11.04
CA TYR A 44 -5.17 5.62 -10.95
C TYR A 44 -5.47 6.69 -12.00
N ASP A 45 -6.75 6.86 -12.34
CA ASP A 45 -7.24 7.89 -13.24
C ASP A 45 -7.43 9.21 -12.48
N ALA A 46 -6.51 10.16 -12.70
CA ALA A 46 -6.51 11.48 -12.07
C ALA A 46 -7.71 12.38 -12.46
N ARG A 47 -8.55 11.96 -13.41
CA ARG A 47 -9.81 12.64 -13.70
C ARG A 47 -10.91 12.32 -12.68
N VAL A 48 -10.73 11.24 -11.92
CA VAL A 48 -11.73 10.67 -11.01
C VAL A 48 -11.22 10.61 -9.58
N ILE A 49 -9.92 10.37 -9.37
CA ILE A 49 -9.30 10.22 -8.06
C ILE A 49 -8.25 11.30 -7.85
N ASP A 50 -8.36 12.03 -6.74
CA ASP A 50 -7.37 13.03 -6.33
C ASP A 50 -6.17 12.37 -5.63
N ASP A 51 -4.98 12.98 -5.75
CA ASP A 51 -3.73 12.53 -5.14
C ASP A 51 -3.87 12.29 -3.62
N SER A 52 -4.63 13.14 -2.92
CA SER A 52 -4.83 13.00 -1.48
C SER A 52 -5.58 11.72 -1.11
N ASP A 53 -6.52 11.30 -1.95
CA ASP A 53 -7.32 10.11 -1.69
C ASP A 53 -6.55 8.86 -2.08
N ALA A 54 -5.77 8.92 -3.15
CA ALA A 54 -4.81 7.87 -3.50
C ALA A 54 -3.77 7.65 -2.38
N SER A 55 -3.23 8.71 -1.80
CA SER A 55 -2.27 8.64 -0.68
C SER A 55 -2.91 8.02 0.57
N LYS A 56 -4.09 8.52 0.98
CA LYS A 56 -4.82 7.97 2.13
C LYS A 56 -5.13 6.49 1.93
N PHE A 57 -5.52 6.09 0.73
CA PHE A 57 -5.77 4.69 0.41
C PHE A 57 -4.51 3.83 0.61
N LEU A 58 -3.35 4.28 0.11
CA LEU A 58 -2.08 3.58 0.30
C LEU A 58 -1.63 3.52 1.77
N GLU A 59 -1.89 4.57 2.55
CA GLU A 59 -1.64 4.58 4.00
C GLU A 59 -2.49 3.54 4.72
N VAL A 60 -3.80 3.51 4.46
CA VAL A 60 -4.70 2.50 5.05
C VAL A 60 -4.31 1.10 4.61
N PHE A 61 -3.94 0.93 3.34
CA PHE A 61 -3.46 -0.35 2.82
C PHE A 61 -2.21 -0.82 3.56
N ARG A 62 -1.20 0.04 3.71
CA ARG A 62 0.03 -0.24 4.46
C ARG A 62 -0.31 -0.67 5.89
N ASP A 63 -1.08 0.14 6.61
CA ASP A 63 -1.38 -0.10 8.02
C ASP A 63 -2.12 -1.43 8.21
N THR A 64 -3.02 -1.76 7.28
CA THR A 64 -3.77 -3.03 7.27
C THR A 64 -2.89 -4.23 6.97
N MET A 65 -1.93 -4.10 6.05
CA MET A 65 -0.98 -5.16 5.73
C MET A 65 0.04 -5.39 6.85
N GLU A 66 0.43 -4.33 7.56
CA GLU A 66 1.30 -4.42 8.75
C GLU A 66 0.54 -4.97 9.97
N ASN A 67 -0.77 -4.73 10.05
CA ASN A 67 -1.62 -5.19 11.15
C ASN A 67 -2.90 -5.87 10.61
N PRO A 68 -2.83 -7.15 10.17
CA PRO A 68 -3.95 -7.84 9.50
C PRO A 68 -5.25 -7.91 10.32
N GLN A 69 -5.16 -7.87 11.65
CA GLN A 69 -6.31 -7.78 12.57
C GLN A 69 -7.22 -6.56 12.33
N LEU A 70 -6.70 -5.47 11.75
CA LEU A 70 -7.52 -4.32 11.34
C LEU A 70 -8.56 -4.71 10.29
N LEU A 71 -8.19 -5.58 9.34
CA LEU A 71 -9.10 -6.04 8.28
C LEU A 71 -10.28 -6.84 8.84
N VAL A 72 -10.03 -7.67 9.86
CA VAL A 72 -11.05 -8.53 10.47
C VAL A 72 -11.98 -7.77 11.41
N SER A 73 -11.43 -6.80 12.14
CA SER A 73 -12.19 -6.01 13.11
C SER A 73 -13.05 -4.91 12.47
N GLY A 74 -12.84 -4.58 11.20
CA GLY A 74 -13.53 -3.49 10.51
C GLY A 74 -13.18 -2.10 11.08
N LEU A 75 -12.18 -2.03 11.96
CA LEU A 75 -11.72 -0.79 12.55
C LEU A 75 -10.80 -0.08 11.55
N PRO A 76 -10.98 1.23 11.32
CA PRO A 76 -10.09 1.97 10.44
C PRO A 76 -8.66 1.92 10.99
N GLY A 77 -7.68 1.67 10.10
CA GLY A 77 -6.26 1.78 10.44
C GLY A 77 -5.94 3.16 11.03
N SER A 78 -5.02 3.17 12.00
CA SER A 78 -4.85 4.28 12.95
C SER A 78 -4.87 5.64 12.25
N ARG A 79 -5.91 6.44 12.53
CA ARG A 79 -5.93 7.86 12.22
C ARG A 79 -4.80 8.50 13.03
N ARG A 80 -3.60 8.63 12.44
CA ARG A 80 -2.58 9.53 12.95
C ARG A 80 -3.10 10.94 12.70
N GLU A 81 -3.92 11.45 13.62
CA GLU A 81 -4.10 12.88 13.73
C GLU A 81 -2.72 13.47 14.05
N SER A 82 -2.08 14.05 13.04
CA SER A 82 -0.88 14.85 13.23
C SER A 82 -1.26 16.06 14.09
N VAL A 83 -0.98 15.97 15.37
CA VAL A 83 -0.95 17.10 16.27
C VAL A 83 0.33 17.87 15.95
N PHE A 84 0.15 18.97 15.19
CA PHE A 84 1.10 20.04 14.82
C PHE A 84 2.30 19.69 13.92
#